data_AF-A0A9X0D0C1-F1
#
_entry.id   AF-A0A9X0D0C1-F1
#
_cell.length_a   1.000
_cell.length_b   1.000
_cell.length_c   1.000
_cell.angle_alpha   90.00
_cell.angle_beta   90.00
_cell.angle_gamma   90.00
#
_symmetry.space_group_name_H-M   'P 1'
#
loop_
_entity.id
_entity.type
_entity.pdbx_description
1 polymer ?
#
loop_
_entity_poly.entity_id
_entity_poly.type
_entity_poly.pdbx_seq_one_letter_code
_entity_poly.pdbx_strand_id
1 'polypeptide(L)'
;MPETSAHFRQQIFIAVESEIKGGRRYMPEKDICVNKCCEPNPCFQGGVCREICDPETVRFNCTSCPDDYTGQRCEKIKYPPNCKDIWKNGASTSGKYRIYNAQSQPFLVYCDLESEPEFFWALIQSFSLENKIQFHAKAFKRDYPVDEDSLEVDWALHRLSLSHMQHLAGISTYLRVTCNFHSPGFNYTDYARADFKSHSPRMSRIGRHSKNSNFFYICQNIPLGVLT
;
A
#
# COMPACT_ATOMS: atom_id res chain seq x y z
N MET A 1 3.44 33.64 -15.28
CA MET A 1 2.03 33.35 -14.92
C MET A 1 2.10 32.55 -13.63
N PRO A 2 1.67 33.09 -12.48
CA PRO A 2 1.86 32.43 -11.20
C PRO A 2 0.97 31.20 -11.06
N GLU A 3 1.54 30.08 -10.62
CA GLU A 3 0.74 28.92 -10.17
C GLU A 3 0.00 29.29 -8.87
N THR A 4 -1.27 28.88 -8.76
CA THR A 4 -2.11 29.20 -7.61
C THR A 4 -1.88 28.22 -6.44
N SER A 5 -2.10 28.70 -5.21
CA SER A 5 -1.84 27.93 -3.98
C SER A 5 -2.60 26.59 -3.87
N ALA A 6 -3.69 26.43 -4.63
CA ALA A 6 -4.54 25.24 -4.66
C ALA A 6 -3.83 23.96 -5.15
N HIS A 7 -2.66 24.09 -5.81
CA HIS A 7 -1.90 22.96 -6.32
C HIS A 7 -0.99 22.31 -5.25
N PHE A 8 -0.53 23.07 -4.26
CA PHE A 8 0.41 22.57 -3.24
C PHE A 8 -0.31 21.76 -2.16
N ARG A 9 0.05 20.47 -2.06
CA ARG A 9 -0.61 19.47 -1.20
C ARG A 9 0.42 18.65 -0.44
N GLN A 10 0.36 18.62 0.89
CA GLN A 10 1.20 17.75 1.70
C GLN A 10 0.54 16.37 1.81
N GLN A 11 1.29 15.32 1.47
CA GLN A 11 0.81 13.93 1.43
C GLN A 11 1.71 13.04 2.28
N ILE A 12 1.12 12.08 2.99
CA ILE A 12 1.82 11.25 3.98
C ILE A 12 1.56 9.77 3.71
N PHE A 13 2.62 9.00 3.47
CA PHE A 13 2.57 7.62 2.97
C PHE A 13 3.42 6.64 3.81
N ILE A 14 3.10 5.35 3.80
CA ILE A 14 3.76 4.29 4.60
C ILE A 14 4.00 2.98 3.79
N ALA A 15 5.16 2.29 3.90
CA ALA A 15 5.54 1.16 2.98
C ALA A 15 6.46 0.02 3.54
N VAL A 16 6.66 -1.06 2.72
CA VAL A 16 7.45 -2.32 2.92
C VAL A 16 7.90 -2.92 1.55
N GLU A 17 9.02 -3.70 1.43
CA GLU A 17 9.69 -4.09 0.13
C GLU A 17 9.94 -5.61 -0.15
N SER A 18 10.06 -6.10 -1.42
CA SER A 18 10.68 -7.41 -1.87
C SER A 18 10.47 -7.85 -3.36
N GLU A 19 11.48 -8.45 -4.04
CA GLU A 19 11.44 -9.13 -5.39
C GLU A 19 11.19 -10.68 -5.42
N ILE A 20 10.88 -11.28 -6.60
CA ILE A 20 11.29 -12.64 -7.14
C ILE A 20 10.99 -12.75 -8.69
N LYS A 21 11.67 -13.64 -9.48
CA LYS A 21 11.50 -13.85 -10.96
C LYS A 21 11.19 -15.31 -11.44
N GLY A 22 10.19 -15.47 -12.33
CA GLY A 22 10.14 -16.27 -13.60
C GLY A 22 10.36 -17.81 -13.73
N GLY A 23 9.60 -18.50 -14.61
CA GLY A 23 9.78 -19.92 -15.05
C GLY A 23 8.87 -20.36 -16.25
N ARG A 24 9.14 -21.51 -16.93
CA ARG A 24 8.49 -21.96 -18.22
C ARG A 24 7.80 -23.37 -18.17
N ARG A 25 7.28 -23.89 -19.32
CA ARG A 25 6.31 -25.02 -19.50
C ARG A 25 6.78 -26.17 -20.43
N TYR A 26 6.06 -27.32 -20.48
CA TYR A 26 6.26 -28.48 -21.40
C TYR A 26 4.95 -29.26 -21.77
N MET A 27 4.99 -30.38 -22.53
CA MET A 27 3.83 -31.13 -23.13
C MET A 27 3.90 -32.69 -22.99
N PRO A 28 2.78 -33.48 -23.10
CA PRO A 28 2.72 -34.85 -22.51
C PRO A 28 2.00 -36.00 -23.28
N GLU A 29 2.19 -37.25 -22.79
CA GLU A 29 1.27 -38.41 -22.78
C GLU A 29 1.82 -39.47 -21.77
N LYS A 30 1.18 -40.57 -21.30
CA LYS A 30 -0.14 -41.24 -21.50
C LYS A 30 -0.48 -42.15 -20.27
N ASP A 31 -1.70 -42.72 -20.27
CA ASP A 31 -2.25 -43.84 -19.47
C ASP A 31 -2.33 -43.74 -17.94
N ILE A 32 -3.50 -44.19 -17.42
CA ILE A 32 -4.02 -43.92 -16.07
C ILE A 32 -4.17 -42.41 -15.80
N CYS A 33 -4.99 -42.01 -14.84
CA CYS A 33 -4.96 -40.64 -14.32
C CYS A 33 -3.72 -40.44 -13.44
N VAL A 34 -2.56 -40.32 -14.10
CA VAL A 34 -1.28 -39.93 -13.50
C VAL A 34 -0.97 -38.52 -13.98
N ASN A 35 -1.93 -37.62 -13.77
CA ASN A 35 -1.88 -36.22 -14.18
C ASN A 35 -0.99 -35.46 -13.19
N LYS A 36 0.33 -35.76 -13.19
CA LYS A 36 1.41 -35.29 -12.28
C LYS A 36 1.54 -33.77 -12.08
N CYS A 37 0.58 -32.99 -12.56
CA CYS A 37 0.27 -31.65 -12.09
C CYS A 37 0.28 -31.48 -10.56
N CYS A 38 0.02 -32.52 -9.74
CA CYS A 38 0.17 -32.45 -8.29
C CYS A 38 1.57 -32.82 -7.75
N GLU A 39 2.54 -33.15 -8.61
CA GLU A 39 3.91 -33.57 -8.24
C GLU A 39 4.97 -32.81 -9.08
N PRO A 40 5.60 -31.75 -8.53
CA PRO A 40 5.45 -31.18 -7.19
C PRO A 40 4.12 -30.44 -7.00
N ASN A 41 3.66 -30.35 -5.75
CA ASN A 41 2.39 -29.71 -5.40
C ASN A 41 2.33 -28.25 -5.92
N PRO A 42 1.39 -27.91 -6.82
CA PRO A 42 1.26 -26.59 -7.43
C PRO A 42 0.49 -25.60 -6.53
N CYS A 43 -0.12 -26.06 -5.43
CA CYS A 43 -0.84 -25.20 -4.51
C CYS A 43 0.14 -24.43 -3.61
N PHE A 44 -0.05 -23.12 -3.52
CA PHE A 44 0.73 -22.28 -2.63
C PHE A 44 0.29 -22.49 -1.16
N GLN A 45 1.16 -22.08 -0.23
CA GLN A 45 0.90 -22.08 1.21
C GLN A 45 0.45 -23.43 1.82
N GLY A 46 0.82 -24.55 1.19
CA GLY A 46 0.47 -25.89 1.68
C GLY A 46 -0.94 -26.38 1.34
N GLY A 47 -1.65 -25.72 0.41
CA GLY A 47 -2.94 -26.20 -0.08
C GLY A 47 -2.89 -27.62 -0.65
N VAL A 48 -4.00 -28.35 -0.56
CA VAL A 48 -4.09 -29.78 -0.93
C VAL A 48 -4.51 -29.91 -2.40
N CYS A 49 -3.54 -30.20 -3.27
CA CYS A 49 -3.79 -30.50 -4.67
C CYS A 49 -4.60 -31.79 -4.83
N ARG A 50 -5.57 -31.79 -5.75
CA ARG A 50 -6.24 -32.99 -6.24
C ARG A 50 -6.18 -33.00 -7.76
N GLU A 51 -5.69 -34.10 -8.32
CA GLU A 51 -5.72 -34.32 -9.77
C GLU A 51 -7.16 -34.50 -10.24
N ILE A 52 -7.47 -33.99 -11.43
CA ILE A 52 -8.76 -34.13 -12.08
C ILE A 52 -8.54 -34.90 -13.38
N CYS A 53 -9.33 -35.95 -13.54
CA CYS A 53 -9.14 -36.98 -14.58
C CYS A 53 -10.06 -36.77 -15.80
N ASP A 54 -10.86 -35.70 -15.78
CA ASP A 54 -11.78 -35.31 -16.85
C ASP A 54 -11.04 -34.42 -17.87
N PRO A 55 -10.88 -34.85 -19.14
CA PRO A 55 -10.13 -34.14 -20.16
C PRO A 55 -10.81 -32.84 -20.64
N GLU A 56 -12.10 -32.62 -20.35
CA GLU A 56 -12.84 -31.41 -20.74
C GLU A 56 -12.68 -30.27 -19.72
N THR A 57 -11.95 -30.50 -18.62
CA THR A 57 -11.85 -29.57 -17.48
C THR A 57 -10.40 -29.20 -17.10
N VAL A 58 -10.22 -28.44 -16.02
CA VAL A 58 -8.89 -28.15 -15.46
C VAL A 58 -8.28 -29.41 -14.83
N ARG A 59 -7.04 -29.75 -15.18
CA ARG A 59 -6.39 -31.04 -14.85
C ARG A 59 -6.08 -31.26 -13.36
N PHE A 60 -6.24 -30.25 -12.53
CA PHE A 60 -6.15 -30.33 -11.08
C PHE A 60 -6.91 -29.16 -10.45
N ASN A 61 -7.25 -29.26 -9.17
CA ASN A 61 -7.62 -28.12 -8.35
C ASN A 61 -6.85 -28.11 -7.03
N CYS A 62 -6.86 -26.95 -6.36
CA CYS A 62 -6.36 -26.82 -5.00
C CYS A 62 -7.55 -26.76 -4.04
N THR A 63 -7.58 -27.71 -3.12
CA THR A 63 -8.56 -27.82 -2.04
C THR A 63 -7.91 -27.49 -0.70
N SER A 64 -8.70 -27.17 0.32
CA SER A 64 -8.19 -26.93 1.68
C SER A 64 -7.06 -25.89 1.73
N CYS A 65 -7.26 -24.72 1.10
CA CYS A 65 -6.41 -23.56 1.38
C CYS A 65 -6.46 -23.22 2.87
N PRO A 66 -5.35 -22.78 3.52
CA PRO A 66 -5.41 -22.26 4.87
C PRO A 66 -6.33 -21.03 4.94
N ASP A 67 -6.94 -20.77 6.10
CA ASP A 67 -8.07 -19.83 6.22
C ASP A 67 -7.77 -18.40 5.77
N ASP A 68 -6.52 -17.96 5.78
CA ASP A 68 -6.07 -16.63 5.33
C ASP A 68 -5.79 -16.52 3.83
N TYR A 69 -5.95 -17.61 3.06
CA TYR A 69 -5.62 -17.67 1.63
C TYR A 69 -6.81 -18.09 0.75
N THR A 70 -6.74 -17.69 -0.51
CA THR A 70 -7.78 -17.90 -1.53
C THR A 70 -7.18 -17.84 -2.94
N GLY A 71 -8.03 -17.95 -3.98
CA GLY A 71 -7.59 -18.12 -5.37
C GLY A 71 -7.53 -19.59 -5.79
N GLN A 72 -7.34 -19.84 -7.09
CA GLN A 72 -7.42 -21.20 -7.67
C GLN A 72 -6.30 -22.14 -7.19
N ARG A 73 -5.20 -21.58 -6.68
CA ARG A 73 -4.02 -22.27 -6.17
C ARG A 73 -3.65 -21.84 -4.74
N CYS A 74 -4.59 -21.23 -4.00
CA CYS A 74 -4.32 -20.58 -2.71
C CYS A 74 -3.28 -19.44 -2.81
N GLU A 75 -3.17 -18.81 -3.98
CA GLU A 75 -2.12 -17.84 -4.31
C GLU A 75 -2.36 -16.43 -3.75
N LYS A 76 -3.58 -16.12 -3.31
CA LYS A 76 -3.97 -14.77 -2.85
C LYS A 76 -4.21 -14.74 -1.35
N ILE A 77 -3.81 -13.65 -0.70
CA ILE A 77 -4.17 -13.33 0.68
C ILE A 77 -5.64 -12.90 0.70
N LYS A 78 -6.47 -13.56 1.51
CA LYS A 78 -7.92 -13.34 1.62
C LYS A 78 -8.26 -12.01 2.28
N TYR A 79 -7.47 -11.61 3.27
CA TYR A 79 -7.61 -10.38 4.04
C TYR A 79 -6.32 -9.53 3.99
N PRO A 80 -5.96 -8.94 2.84
CA PRO A 80 -4.70 -8.20 2.68
C PRO A 80 -4.66 -6.99 3.65
N PRO A 81 -3.67 -6.92 4.57
CA PRO A 81 -3.69 -5.89 5.62
C PRO A 81 -2.99 -4.58 5.24
N ASN A 82 -2.35 -4.51 4.06
CA ASN A 82 -1.58 -3.35 3.57
C ASN A 82 -1.43 -3.37 2.03
N CYS A 83 -0.84 -2.31 1.47
CA CYS A 83 -0.64 -2.15 0.02
C CYS A 83 0.35 -3.16 -0.61
N LYS A 84 1.33 -3.68 0.13
CA LYS A 84 2.21 -4.75 -0.36
C LYS A 84 1.45 -6.05 -0.59
N ASP A 85 0.52 -6.38 0.29
CA ASP A 85 -0.30 -7.59 0.19
C ASP A 85 -1.42 -7.45 -0.86
N ILE A 86 -1.86 -6.21 -1.14
CA ILE A 86 -2.65 -5.87 -2.33
C ILE A 86 -1.85 -6.11 -3.63
N TRP A 87 -0.60 -5.67 -3.69
CA TRP A 87 0.28 -5.93 -4.84
C TRP A 87 0.51 -7.43 -5.07
N LYS A 88 0.81 -8.21 -4.01
CA LYS A 88 0.92 -9.68 -4.08
C LYS A 88 -0.33 -10.36 -4.65
N ASN A 89 -1.52 -9.82 -4.38
CA ASN A 89 -2.79 -10.33 -4.91
C ASN A 89 -3.01 -10.06 -6.42
N GLY A 90 -2.09 -9.34 -7.07
CA GLY A 90 -2.06 -9.05 -8.50
C GLY A 90 -2.33 -7.59 -8.88
N ALA A 91 -2.40 -6.66 -7.92
CA ALA A 91 -2.54 -5.23 -8.22
C ALA A 91 -1.23 -4.64 -8.74
N SER A 92 -1.29 -3.85 -9.81
CA SER A 92 -0.11 -3.25 -10.48
C SER A 92 -0.27 -1.76 -10.80
N THR A 93 -1.33 -1.13 -10.27
CA THR A 93 -1.73 0.25 -10.55
C THR A 93 -2.07 0.96 -9.26
N SER A 94 -1.79 2.25 -9.16
CA SER A 94 -2.08 3.06 -7.99
C SER A 94 -3.56 3.45 -7.93
N GLY A 95 -4.16 3.44 -6.74
CA GLY A 95 -5.60 3.66 -6.56
C GLY A 95 -6.10 3.33 -5.15
N LYS A 96 -7.40 3.53 -4.89
CA LYS A 96 -8.02 3.09 -3.63
C LYS A 96 -8.29 1.59 -3.64
N TYR A 97 -7.82 0.89 -2.61
CA TYR A 97 -8.00 -0.54 -2.40
C TYR A 97 -8.61 -0.83 -1.03
N ARG A 98 -9.35 -1.94 -0.95
CA ARG A 98 -9.90 -2.48 0.30
C ARG A 98 -8.85 -3.34 1.00
N ILE A 99 -8.34 -2.86 2.13
CA ILE A 99 -7.48 -3.63 3.05
C ILE A 99 -8.21 -3.94 4.35
N TYR A 100 -7.62 -4.79 5.18
CA TYR A 100 -8.25 -5.32 6.40
C TYR A 100 -7.43 -5.00 7.65
N ASN A 101 -8.10 -4.64 8.74
CA ASN A 101 -7.45 -4.47 10.04
C ASN A 101 -7.20 -5.84 10.73
N ALA A 102 -6.53 -5.83 11.88
CA ALA A 102 -6.25 -7.04 12.67
C ALA A 102 -7.50 -7.75 13.25
N GLN A 103 -8.70 -7.20 13.05
CA GLN A 103 -9.99 -7.79 13.41
C GLN A 103 -10.75 -8.27 12.15
N SER A 104 -10.07 -8.35 11.00
CA SER A 104 -10.64 -8.66 9.68
C SER A 104 -11.77 -7.73 9.23
N GLN A 105 -11.82 -6.50 9.76
CA GLN A 105 -12.75 -5.47 9.32
C GLN A 105 -12.13 -4.71 8.13
N PRO A 106 -12.87 -4.53 7.02
CA PRO A 106 -12.35 -3.86 5.83
C PRO A 106 -12.41 -2.33 5.93
N PHE A 107 -11.40 -1.66 5.40
CA PHE A 107 -11.40 -0.21 5.16
C PHE A 107 -10.73 0.13 3.82
N LEU A 108 -10.92 1.36 3.33
CA LEU A 108 -10.32 1.84 2.09
C LEU A 108 -9.05 2.62 2.37
N VAL A 109 -7.99 2.35 1.59
CA VAL A 109 -6.75 3.13 1.59
C VAL A 109 -6.32 3.40 0.15
N TYR A 110 -5.74 4.56 -0.12
CA TYR A 110 -5.05 4.76 -1.39
C TYR A 110 -3.66 4.13 -1.33
N CYS A 111 -3.42 3.18 -2.24
CA CYS A 111 -2.11 2.58 -2.47
C CYS A 111 -1.47 3.22 -3.70
N ASP A 112 -0.29 3.80 -3.51
CA ASP A 112 0.66 4.07 -4.57
C ASP A 112 1.57 2.84 -4.72
N LEU A 113 1.55 2.25 -5.91
CA LEU A 113 2.27 1.02 -6.26
C LEU A 113 3.32 1.26 -7.36
N GLU A 114 3.49 2.51 -7.81
CA GLU A 114 4.18 2.86 -9.06
C GLU A 114 5.23 3.97 -8.92
N SER A 115 5.14 4.86 -7.92
CA SER A 115 6.06 6.01 -7.82
C SER A 115 7.50 5.64 -7.47
N GLU A 116 7.69 4.50 -6.81
CA GLU A 116 8.98 4.03 -6.34
C GLU A 116 9.01 2.48 -6.37
N PRO A 117 9.87 1.85 -7.19
CA PRO A 117 10.00 0.40 -7.23
C PRO A 117 10.24 -0.19 -5.85
N GLU A 118 9.65 -1.35 -5.58
CA GLU A 118 9.68 -2.07 -4.31
C GLU A 118 9.00 -1.38 -3.11
N PHE A 119 8.57 -0.11 -3.18
CA PHE A 119 7.89 0.55 -2.06
C PHE A 119 6.37 0.68 -2.31
N PHE A 120 5.57 -0.11 -1.58
CA PHE A 120 4.11 -0.09 -1.70
C PHE A 120 3.48 0.87 -0.67
N TRP A 121 3.16 2.09 -1.11
CA TRP A 121 2.87 3.26 -0.27
C TRP A 121 1.38 3.44 0.06
N ALA A 122 1.00 3.26 1.33
CA ALA A 122 -0.34 3.54 1.85
C ALA A 122 -0.49 5.01 2.30
N LEU A 123 -1.41 5.78 1.69
CA LEU A 123 -1.74 7.16 2.08
C LEU A 123 -2.51 7.19 3.41
N ILE A 124 -2.07 8.01 4.37
CA ILE A 124 -2.78 8.20 5.65
C ILE A 124 -3.38 9.61 5.85
N GLN A 125 -2.84 10.62 5.15
CA GLN A 125 -3.34 12.00 5.17
C GLN A 125 -2.89 12.76 3.91
N SER A 126 -3.77 13.56 3.32
CA SER A 126 -3.48 14.54 2.27
C SER A 126 -4.26 15.84 2.53
N PHE A 127 -3.61 17.00 2.40
CA PHE A 127 -4.30 18.29 2.51
C PHE A 127 -3.64 19.39 1.66
N SER A 128 -4.42 20.34 1.15
CA SER A 128 -3.92 21.53 0.46
C SER A 128 -3.39 22.60 1.43
N LEU A 129 -2.50 23.48 0.96
CA LEU A 129 -2.00 24.61 1.77
C LEU A 129 -3.13 25.54 2.27
N GLU A 130 -4.24 25.64 1.55
CA GLU A 130 -5.42 26.40 1.96
C GLU A 130 -6.10 25.75 3.18
N ASN A 131 -6.24 24.42 3.17
CA ASN A 131 -6.85 23.65 4.25
C ASN A 131 -5.91 23.40 5.44
N LYS A 132 -4.67 23.90 5.44
CA LYS A 132 -3.64 23.63 6.46
C LYS A 132 -4.10 23.86 7.90
N ILE A 133 -4.96 24.85 8.14
CA ILE A 133 -5.47 25.20 9.47
C ILE A 133 -6.30 24.05 10.07
N GLN A 134 -7.08 23.36 9.24
CA GLN A 134 -7.93 22.24 9.63
C GLN A 134 -7.11 21.06 10.17
N PHE A 135 -5.90 20.81 9.62
CA PHE A 135 -5.03 19.69 9.99
C PHE A 135 -3.94 20.06 11.00
N HIS A 136 -3.44 21.29 10.99
CA HIS A 136 -2.41 21.78 11.94
C HIS A 136 -2.85 21.61 13.41
N ALA A 137 -4.14 21.83 13.71
CA ALA A 137 -4.72 21.63 15.04
C ALA A 137 -5.01 20.15 15.41
N LYS A 138 -4.65 19.17 14.55
CA LYS A 138 -5.08 17.77 14.63
C LYS A 138 -3.87 16.82 14.63
N ALA A 139 -3.11 16.80 15.73
CA ALA A 139 -2.02 15.83 15.90
C ALA A 139 -2.47 14.38 15.62
N PHE A 140 -1.56 13.52 15.13
CA PHE A 140 -1.84 12.11 14.78
C PHE A 140 -2.27 11.20 15.95
N LYS A 141 -2.32 11.73 17.17
CA LYS A 141 -2.90 11.07 18.36
C LYS A 141 -4.39 11.41 18.60
N ARG A 142 -4.99 12.27 17.78
CA ARG A 142 -6.40 12.67 17.85
C ARG A 142 -7.15 12.05 16.68
N ASP A 143 -8.25 11.37 16.99
CA ASP A 143 -9.15 10.89 15.95
C ASP A 143 -9.87 12.06 15.27
N TYR A 144 -9.85 12.03 13.93
CA TYR A 144 -10.37 13.05 13.04
C TYR A 144 -10.31 12.56 11.57
N PRO A 145 -11.11 11.55 11.19
CA PRO A 145 -11.18 11.10 9.80
C PRO A 145 -11.79 12.18 8.90
N VAL A 146 -11.35 12.22 7.63
CA VAL A 146 -11.87 13.09 6.56
C VAL A 146 -11.74 12.32 5.24
N ASP A 147 -12.82 12.20 4.46
CA ASP A 147 -12.81 11.52 3.15
C ASP A 147 -12.26 10.05 3.18
N GLU A 148 -12.48 9.34 4.28
CA GLU A 148 -11.95 7.99 4.49
C GLU A 148 -12.65 6.95 3.58
N ASP A 149 -13.98 6.87 3.68
CA ASP A 149 -14.82 5.88 2.99
C ASP A 149 -15.10 6.17 1.50
N SER A 150 -14.67 7.32 0.98
CA SER A 150 -14.83 7.67 -0.43
C SER A 150 -14.11 6.68 -1.35
N LEU A 151 -14.68 6.37 -2.50
CA LEU A 151 -14.05 5.47 -3.49
C LEU A 151 -12.83 6.13 -4.15
N GLU A 152 -12.87 7.45 -4.33
CA GLU A 152 -11.73 8.27 -4.77
C GLU A 152 -11.06 8.96 -3.56
N VAL A 153 -10.01 9.75 -3.82
CA VAL A 153 -9.31 10.56 -2.81
C VAL A 153 -9.53 12.05 -3.10
N ASP A 154 -10.15 12.79 -2.18
CA ASP A 154 -9.97 14.25 -2.16
C ASP A 154 -8.59 14.60 -1.61
N TRP A 155 -7.65 14.78 -2.54
CA TRP A 155 -6.28 15.21 -2.22
C TRP A 155 -6.20 16.55 -1.49
N ALA A 156 -7.27 17.36 -1.41
CA ALA A 156 -7.31 18.59 -0.63
C ALA A 156 -7.74 18.37 0.84
N LEU A 157 -8.45 17.28 1.15
CA LEU A 157 -9.14 17.01 2.43
C LEU A 157 -9.25 15.50 2.75
N HIS A 158 -8.14 14.75 2.82
CA HIS A 158 -8.18 13.32 3.15
C HIS A 158 -7.37 12.98 4.43
N ARG A 159 -7.93 12.11 5.28
CA ARG A 159 -7.30 11.55 6.48
C ARG A 159 -8.04 10.30 6.95
N LEU A 160 -7.29 9.23 7.22
CA LEU A 160 -7.83 8.03 7.85
C LEU A 160 -8.12 8.26 9.35
N SER A 161 -9.02 7.46 9.91
CA SER A 161 -9.28 7.36 11.35
C SER A 161 -8.02 6.98 12.15
N LEU A 162 -8.01 7.33 13.44
CA LEU A 162 -6.91 7.03 14.34
C LEU A 162 -6.59 5.52 14.40
N SER A 163 -7.62 4.68 14.36
CA SER A 163 -7.51 3.21 14.33
C SER A 163 -6.81 2.71 13.07
N HIS A 164 -7.20 3.18 11.89
CA HIS A 164 -6.59 2.74 10.63
C HIS A 164 -5.17 3.29 10.45
N MET A 165 -4.92 4.54 10.87
CA MET A 165 -3.55 5.08 10.96
C MET A 165 -2.66 4.25 11.91
N GLN A 166 -3.18 3.82 13.06
CA GLN A 166 -2.43 3.01 14.03
C GLN A 166 -2.16 1.59 13.51
N HIS A 167 -3.14 0.96 12.85
CA HIS A 167 -2.96 -0.35 12.18
C HIS A 167 -1.85 -0.26 11.13
N LEU A 168 -1.94 0.70 10.20
CA LEU A 168 -0.95 0.89 9.14
C LEU A 168 0.45 1.22 9.69
N ALA A 169 0.53 2.09 10.71
CA ALA A 169 1.80 2.40 11.36
C ALA A 169 2.40 1.17 12.08
N GLY A 170 1.57 0.34 12.72
CA GLY A 170 2.01 -0.84 13.48
C GLY A 170 2.66 -1.94 12.63
N ILE A 171 2.27 -2.06 11.35
CA ILE A 171 2.72 -3.13 10.43
C ILE A 171 3.78 -2.69 9.42
N SER A 172 4.33 -1.47 9.56
CA SER A 172 5.10 -0.83 8.48
C SER A 172 6.43 -0.23 8.94
N THR A 173 7.36 -0.09 8.00
CA THR A 173 8.77 0.26 8.29
C THR A 173 9.19 1.65 7.84
N TYR A 174 8.41 2.29 6.97
CA TYR A 174 8.74 3.61 6.42
C TYR A 174 7.59 4.60 6.59
N LEU A 175 7.93 5.87 6.79
CA LEU A 175 7.02 7.02 6.67
C LEU A 175 7.62 8.02 5.68
N ARG A 176 6.88 8.33 4.62
CA ARG A 176 7.19 9.35 3.62
C ARG A 176 6.27 10.55 3.81
N VAL A 177 6.81 11.76 3.63
CA VAL A 177 6.05 12.99 3.47
C VAL A 177 6.52 13.69 2.20
N THR A 178 5.59 14.02 1.31
CA THR A 178 5.87 14.68 0.02
C THR A 178 4.98 15.91 -0.17
N CYS A 179 5.42 16.80 -1.05
CA CYS A 179 4.60 17.81 -1.68
C CYS A 179 4.45 17.48 -3.18
N ASN A 180 3.39 17.97 -3.83
CA ASN A 180 3.22 17.96 -5.30
C ASN A 180 3.38 16.59 -6.00
N PHE A 181 2.92 15.50 -5.38
CA PHE A 181 2.99 14.12 -5.91
C PHE A 181 2.43 13.95 -7.35
N HIS A 182 1.46 14.78 -7.75
CA HIS A 182 0.85 14.76 -9.09
C HIS A 182 1.61 15.58 -10.16
N SER A 183 2.76 16.17 -9.83
CA SER A 183 3.62 16.81 -10.85
C SER A 183 4.29 15.75 -11.73
N PRO A 184 4.42 15.96 -13.05
CA PRO A 184 5.06 14.99 -13.94
C PRO A 184 6.55 14.86 -13.61
N GLY A 185 6.92 13.69 -13.08
CA GLY A 185 8.24 13.41 -12.52
C GLY A 185 8.25 13.53 -11.00
N PHE A 186 8.51 12.41 -10.31
CA PHE A 186 8.51 12.35 -8.85
C PHE A 186 9.63 13.22 -8.26
N ASN A 187 9.27 14.40 -7.76
CA ASN A 187 10.24 15.41 -7.35
C ASN A 187 10.70 15.22 -5.89
N TYR A 188 11.92 14.71 -5.73
CA TYR A 188 12.59 14.53 -4.43
C TYR A 188 12.99 15.84 -3.71
N THR A 189 12.72 17.02 -4.29
CA THR A 189 13.08 18.31 -3.67
C THR A 189 12.25 18.59 -2.40
N ASP A 190 10.94 18.35 -2.45
CA ASP A 190 10.01 18.60 -1.33
C ASP A 190 9.62 17.29 -0.62
N TYR A 191 10.64 16.55 -0.17
CA TYR A 191 10.54 15.16 0.27
C TYR A 191 11.19 14.92 1.64
N ALA A 192 10.56 14.09 2.49
CA ALA A 192 11.22 13.51 3.66
C ALA A 192 10.81 12.04 3.88
N ARG A 193 11.75 11.20 4.32
CA ARG A 193 11.51 9.81 4.77
C ARG A 193 12.03 9.60 6.19
N ALA A 194 11.31 8.83 6.99
CA ALA A 194 11.80 8.21 8.22
C ALA A 194 11.80 6.68 8.05
N ASP A 195 12.83 6.03 8.60
CA ASP A 195 12.97 4.58 8.67
C ASP A 195 12.77 4.13 10.14
N PHE A 196 11.86 3.18 10.35
CA PHE A 196 11.52 2.61 11.65
C PHE A 196 12.03 1.17 11.85
N LYS A 197 12.82 0.59 10.92
CA LYS A 197 13.41 -0.76 11.05
C LYS A 197 14.25 -0.97 12.32
N SER A 198 14.66 0.11 13.00
CA SER A 198 15.40 0.07 14.28
C SER A 198 14.55 0.26 15.55
N HIS A 199 13.31 0.73 15.46
CA HIS A 199 12.51 1.14 16.63
C HIS A 199 11.01 0.93 16.39
N SER A 200 10.36 0.12 17.23
CA SER A 200 8.93 -0.20 17.11
C SER A 200 8.05 1.07 17.00
N PRO A 201 7.13 1.14 16.03
CA PRO A 201 6.42 2.36 15.65
C PRO A 201 5.30 2.75 16.64
N ARG A 202 5.69 3.18 17.85
CA ARG A 202 4.80 3.97 18.70
C ARG A 202 4.66 5.37 18.11
N MET A 203 3.42 5.81 17.85
CA MET A 203 3.04 7.16 17.37
C MET A 203 3.65 8.34 18.17
N SER A 204 4.25 8.08 19.33
CA SER A 204 4.95 9.04 20.20
C SER A 204 6.45 9.22 19.90
N ARG A 205 7.05 8.46 18.98
CA ARG A 205 8.50 8.54 18.63
C ARG A 205 8.78 8.73 17.13
N ILE A 206 8.17 9.75 16.51
CA ILE A 206 8.67 10.30 15.24
C ILE A 206 9.90 11.16 15.55
N GLY A 207 11.08 10.52 15.58
CA GLY A 207 12.37 11.14 15.90
C GLY A 207 12.89 12.07 14.79
N ARG A 208 13.67 13.09 15.15
CA ARG A 208 14.22 14.06 14.19
C ARG A 208 15.38 13.47 13.39
N HIS A 209 15.20 13.35 12.07
CA HIS A 209 16.31 13.36 11.11
C HIS A 209 16.07 14.35 9.95
N SER A 210 15.45 15.51 10.25
CA SER A 210 15.61 16.73 9.46
C SER A 210 16.56 17.68 10.21
N LYS A 211 17.57 18.20 9.51
CA LYS A 211 18.27 19.42 9.96
C LYS A 211 17.40 20.62 9.56
N ASN A 212 16.77 21.24 10.56
CA ASN A 212 16.06 22.52 10.51
C ASN A 212 14.61 22.55 9.96
N SER A 213 13.82 21.48 10.06
CA SER A 213 12.36 21.59 9.89
C SER A 213 11.53 20.62 10.75
N ASN A 214 10.39 21.10 11.26
CA ASN A 214 9.31 20.25 11.79
C ASN A 214 8.58 19.59 10.60
N PHE A 215 8.13 18.33 10.71
CA PHE A 215 7.50 17.59 9.59
C PHE A 215 6.27 18.29 8.96
N PHE A 216 5.54 19.13 9.70
CA PHE A 216 4.45 19.98 9.18
C PHE A 216 4.90 21.10 8.22
N TYR A 217 6.20 21.30 8.01
CA TYR A 217 6.78 22.46 7.33
C TYR A 217 7.58 22.11 6.06
N ILE A 218 7.48 20.86 5.57
CA ILE A 218 8.19 20.44 4.35
C ILE A 218 7.72 21.29 3.15
N CYS A 219 6.40 21.41 2.94
CA CYS A 219 5.82 22.28 1.90
C CYS A 219 5.80 23.78 2.27
N GLN A 220 6.66 24.24 3.18
CA GLN A 220 6.75 25.65 3.60
C GLN A 220 8.10 26.31 3.30
N ASN A 221 9.05 25.58 2.70
CA ASN A 221 10.38 26.07 2.30
C ASN A 221 10.60 26.14 0.78
N ILE A 222 9.54 26.05 -0.04
CA ILE A 222 9.62 26.41 -1.45
C ILE A 222 10.00 27.91 -1.55
N PRO A 223 11.05 28.29 -2.29
CA PRO A 223 11.47 29.68 -2.36
C PRO A 223 10.38 30.57 -2.99
N LEU A 224 10.09 31.70 -2.33
CA LEU A 224 9.15 32.73 -2.82
C LEU A 224 9.57 33.39 -4.16
N GLY A 225 10.74 33.03 -4.71
CA GLY A 225 11.25 33.51 -6.00
C GLY A 225 10.87 32.68 -7.23
N VAL A 226 9.97 31.70 -7.12
CA VAL A 226 9.46 30.90 -8.26
C VAL A 226 8.08 31.37 -8.74
N LEU A 227 7.50 32.41 -8.11
CA LEU A 227 6.20 32.97 -8.46
C LEU A 227 6.29 34.44 -8.93
N THR A 228 6.81 34.60 -10.15
CA THR A 228 6.73 35.82 -10.98
C THR A 228 6.24 35.47 -12.39
#